data_AF-A0A9N8ZFC8-F1
#
_entry.id   AF-A0A9N8ZFC8-F1
#
_cell.length_a   1.000
_cell.length_b   1.000
_cell.length_c   1.000
_cell.angle_alpha   90.00
_cell.angle_beta   90.00
_cell.angle_gamma   90.00
#
_symmetry.space_group_name_H-M   'P 1'
#
loop_
_entity.id
_entity.type
_entity.pdbx_description
1 polymer ?
#
loop_
_entity_poly.entity_id
_entity_poly.type
_entity_poly.pdbx_seq_one_letter_code
_entity_poly.pdbx_strand_id
1 'polypeptide(L)'
;MAANKNLTHDDPSGDLGKRLDHQGFDWWSAGENIARGFEENDDVGVMRAWMNSPGHRANILNSRYTHFGAGYKDTYWTQNFAQDVNGRPPNVPRCPTETKSKDGAGE
;
A
#
# COMPACT_ATOMS: atom_id res chain seq x y z
N MET A 1 -16.21 -0.46 4.36
CA MET A 1 -16.08 0.76 5.20
C MET A 1 -17.17 1.80 4.98
N ALA A 2 -17.25 2.48 3.82
CA ALA A 2 -18.17 3.61 3.61
C ALA A 2 -19.66 3.31 3.93
N ALA A 3 -20.19 2.19 3.43
CA ALA A 3 -21.58 1.77 3.69
C ALA A 3 -21.90 1.58 5.19
N ASN A 4 -20.92 1.12 5.97
CA ASN A 4 -21.07 0.86 7.41
C ASN A 4 -20.61 2.04 8.27
N LYS A 5 -20.15 3.14 7.64
CA LYS A 5 -19.59 4.33 8.30
C LYS A 5 -18.49 4.04 9.33
N ASN A 6 -17.77 2.93 9.17
CA ASN A 6 -16.74 2.47 10.10
C ASN A 6 -15.38 2.33 9.39
N LEU A 7 -14.31 2.81 10.02
CA LEU A 7 -12.93 2.67 9.55
C LEU A 7 -12.32 1.45 10.24
N THR A 8 -12.12 0.37 9.48
CA THR A 8 -11.67 -0.92 10.01
C THR A 8 -10.90 -1.69 8.93
N HIS A 9 -9.89 -2.44 9.35
CA HIS A 9 -9.18 -3.39 8.50
C HIS A 9 -9.94 -4.70 8.29
N ASP A 10 -10.85 -5.02 9.21
CA ASP A 10 -11.72 -6.20 9.20
C ASP A 10 -13.16 -5.76 8.99
N ASP A 11 -13.70 -6.04 7.81
CA ASP A 11 -15.09 -5.75 7.46
C ASP A 11 -15.88 -7.06 7.26
N PRO A 12 -17.18 -7.03 6.96
CA PRO A 12 -17.95 -8.26 6.79
C PRO A 12 -17.40 -9.24 5.73
N SER A 13 -16.56 -8.76 4.81
CA SER A 13 -15.86 -9.56 3.81
C SER A 13 -14.53 -10.16 4.33
N GLY A 14 -14.18 -9.86 5.58
CA GLY A 14 -12.95 -10.27 6.27
C GLY A 14 -11.86 -9.20 6.24
N ASP A 15 -10.70 -9.55 6.82
CA ASP A 15 -9.45 -8.80 6.71
C ASP A 15 -8.90 -8.77 5.26
N LEU A 16 -7.82 -8.02 5.03
CA LEU A 16 -7.22 -7.92 3.70
C LEU A 16 -6.86 -9.29 3.11
N GLY A 17 -6.35 -10.23 3.92
CA GLY A 17 -5.98 -11.55 3.44
C GLY A 17 -7.18 -12.32 2.88
N LYS A 18 -8.27 -12.39 3.65
CA LYS A 18 -9.53 -12.99 3.18
C LYS A 18 -10.07 -12.29 1.93
N ARG A 19 -9.97 -10.96 1.86
CA ARG A 19 -10.40 -10.21 0.67
C ARG A 19 -9.55 -10.54 -0.56
N LEU A 20 -8.25 -10.77 -0.42
CA LEU A 20 -7.37 -11.21 -1.51
C LEU A 20 -7.71 -12.65 -1.94
N ASP A 21 -7.92 -13.55 -0.98
CA ASP A 21 -8.30 -14.95 -1.24
C ASP A 21 -9.62 -15.04 -2.02
N HIS A 22 -10.62 -14.23 -1.64
CA HIS A 22 -11.91 -14.17 -2.35
C HIS A 22 -11.78 -13.69 -3.80
N GLN A 23 -10.74 -12.94 -4.15
CA GLN A 23 -10.46 -12.53 -5.53
C GLN A 23 -9.62 -13.57 -6.30
N GLY A 24 -9.19 -14.66 -5.65
CA GLY A 24 -8.31 -15.66 -6.25
C GLY A 24 -6.90 -15.14 -6.54
N PHE A 25 -6.44 -14.14 -5.79
CA PHE A 25 -5.08 -13.62 -5.91
C PHE A 25 -4.15 -14.43 -5.02
N ASP A 26 -3.13 -15.08 -5.59
CA ASP A 26 -2.15 -15.82 -4.79
C ASP A 26 -1.12 -14.87 -4.16
N TRP A 27 -1.10 -14.78 -2.83
CA TRP A 27 -0.25 -13.83 -2.09
C TRP A 27 0.58 -14.49 -0.98
N TRP A 28 1.75 -13.92 -0.72
CA TRP A 28 2.66 -14.30 0.37
C TRP A 28 2.63 -13.32 1.55
N SER A 29 2.59 -12.02 1.24
CA SER A 29 2.46 -10.97 2.27
C SER A 29 1.61 -9.82 1.74
N ALA A 30 0.89 -9.17 2.63
CA ALA A 30 -0.01 -8.08 2.28
C ALA A 30 0.01 -7.00 3.37
N GLY A 31 -0.27 -5.76 2.98
CA GLY A 31 -0.38 -4.61 3.88
C GLY A 31 -1.50 -3.68 3.45
N GLU A 32 -2.17 -3.06 4.42
CA GLU A 32 -3.26 -2.13 4.17
C GLU A 32 -3.02 -0.81 4.88
N ASN A 33 -3.24 0.30 4.17
CA ASN A 33 -3.45 1.61 4.79
C ASN A 33 -4.90 2.03 4.56
N ILE A 34 -5.55 2.51 5.61
CA ILE A 34 -6.89 3.11 5.52
C ILE A 34 -6.86 4.52 6.08
N ALA A 35 -7.69 5.39 5.54
CA ALA A 35 -7.90 6.73 6.07
C ALA A 35 -9.35 7.17 5.87
N ARG A 36 -9.79 8.12 6.69
CA ARG A 36 -11.09 8.78 6.55
C ARG A 36 -10.96 10.28 6.76
N GLY A 37 -11.78 11.06 6.06
CA GLY A 37 -11.92 12.50 6.25
C GLY A 37 -11.18 13.35 5.22
N PHE A 38 -10.65 12.71 4.18
CA PHE A 38 -10.02 13.35 3.02
C PHE A 38 -11.00 13.26 1.84
N GLU A 39 -11.27 14.38 1.18
CA GLU A 39 -12.10 14.42 -0.02
C GLU A 39 -11.34 13.88 -1.24
N GLU A 40 -12.04 13.61 -2.35
CA GLU A 40 -11.47 13.00 -3.56
C GLU A 40 -10.24 13.75 -4.10
N ASN A 41 -10.26 15.08 -3.99
CA ASN A 41 -9.22 15.98 -4.45
C ASN A 41 -8.10 16.24 -3.42
N ASP A 42 -8.12 15.57 -2.26
CA ASP A 42 -7.11 15.68 -1.21
C ASP A 42 -6.20 14.43 -1.13
N ASP A 43 -5.85 13.88 -2.30
CA ASP A 43 -4.92 12.77 -2.48
C ASP A 43 -3.54 13.08 -1.87
N VAL A 44 -3.04 14.31 -2.06
CA VAL A 44 -1.78 14.76 -1.46
C VAL A 44 -1.87 14.82 0.08
N GLY A 45 -3.00 15.26 0.63
CA GLY A 45 -3.23 15.32 2.07
C GLY A 45 -3.24 13.93 2.70
N VAL A 46 -3.99 12.98 2.12
CA VAL A 46 -4.04 11.60 2.64
C VAL A 46 -2.68 10.90 2.51
N MET A 47 -1.95 11.12 1.41
CA MET A 47 -0.60 10.58 1.25
C MET A 47 0.37 11.14 2.29
N ARG A 48 0.33 12.45 2.58
CA ARG A 48 1.13 13.05 3.67
C ARG A 48 0.77 12.46 5.02
N ALA A 49 -0.52 12.28 5.30
CA ALA A 49 -0.97 11.69 6.56
C ALA A 49 -0.44 10.26 6.76
N TRP A 50 -0.49 9.41 5.72
CA TRP A 50 0.10 8.08 5.77
C TRP A 50 1.62 8.11 5.90
N MET A 51 2.33 8.97 5.16
CA MET A 51 3.79 9.09 5.25
C MET A 51 4.28 9.59 6.61
N ASN A 52 3.46 10.36 7.34
CA ASN A 52 3.76 10.82 8.69
C ASN A 52 3.43 9.79 9.78
N SER A 53 2.75 8.68 9.45
CA SER A 53 2.46 7.60 10.38
C SER A 53 3.46 6.44 10.19
N PRO A 54 4.25 6.06 11.21
CA PRO A 54 5.27 5.01 11.06
C PRO A 54 4.74 3.68 10.52
N GLY A 55 3.55 3.25 10.97
CA GLY A 55 2.94 2.00 10.51
C GLY A 55 2.51 2.06 9.04
N HIS A 56 1.80 3.13 8.65
CA HIS A 56 1.37 3.31 7.26
C HIS A 56 2.55 3.55 6.31
N ARG A 57 3.54 4.33 6.74
CA ARG A 57 4.79 4.56 6.01
C ARG A 57 5.56 3.27 5.79
N ALA A 58 5.60 2.37 6.79
CA ALA A 58 6.26 1.08 6.65
C ALA A 58 5.64 0.25 5.52
N ASN A 59 4.30 0.30 5.34
CA ASN A 59 3.65 -0.36 4.20
C ASN A 59 4.06 0.28 2.86
N ILE A 60 4.04 1.61 2.75
CA ILE A 60 4.37 2.33 1.51
C ILE A 60 5.81 2.07 1.07
N LEU A 61 6.75 2.00 2.01
CA LEU A 61 8.19 1.86 1.73
C LEU A 61 8.67 0.40 1.72
N ASN A 62 7.78 -0.58 1.93
CA ASN A 62 8.18 -1.98 1.96
C ASN A 62 8.49 -2.50 0.55
N SER A 63 9.78 -2.68 0.27
CA SER A 63 10.30 -3.15 -1.02
C SER A 63 9.93 -4.59 -1.39
N ARG A 64 9.33 -5.35 -0.46
CA ARG A 64 8.82 -6.70 -0.74
C ARG A 64 7.50 -6.69 -1.49
N TYR A 65 6.71 -5.63 -1.37
CA TYR A 65 5.46 -5.51 -2.10
C TYR A 65 5.74 -5.23 -3.58
N THR A 66 5.00 -5.95 -4.43
CA THR A 66 5.15 -5.90 -5.90
C THR A 66 3.86 -5.46 -6.58
N HIS A 67 2.75 -5.42 -5.83
CA HIS A 67 1.44 -5.00 -6.28
C HIS A 67 0.89 -3.90 -5.37
N PHE A 68 0.15 -2.99 -6.00
CA PHE A 68 -0.50 -1.86 -5.34
C PHE A 68 -1.88 -1.66 -5.95
N GLY A 69 -2.87 -1.39 -5.09
CA GLY A 69 -4.17 -0.90 -5.49
C GLY A 69 -4.63 0.19 -4.53
N ALA A 70 -5.22 1.25 -5.07
CA ALA A 70 -5.84 2.30 -4.26
C ALA A 70 -7.33 2.38 -4.58
N GLY A 71 -8.12 2.77 -3.58
CA GLY A 71 -9.55 3.00 -3.72
C GLY A 71 -10.00 4.18 -2.88
N TYR A 72 -10.99 4.89 -3.41
CA TYR A 72 -11.66 5.99 -2.73
C TYR A 72 -13.18 5.81 -2.82
N LYS A 73 -13.87 6.10 -1.70
CA LYS A 73 -15.33 6.21 -1.65
C LYS A 73 -15.75 7.21 -0.57
N ASP A 74 -16.44 8.28 -0.98
CA ASP A 74 -16.98 9.36 -0.14
C ASP A 74 -15.91 10.14 0.65
N THR A 75 -15.40 9.58 1.74
CA THR A 75 -14.27 10.15 2.50
C THR A 75 -13.28 9.07 2.92
N TYR A 76 -13.51 7.83 2.49
CA TYR A 76 -12.73 6.66 2.85
C TYR A 76 -11.72 6.38 1.76
N TRP A 77 -10.46 6.25 2.17
CA TRP A 77 -9.34 5.92 1.31
C TRP A 77 -8.72 4.60 1.74
N THR A 78 -8.25 3.84 0.77
CA THR A 78 -7.58 2.56 1.01
C THR A 78 -6.39 2.41 0.08
N GLN A 79 -5.28 1.89 0.61
CA GLN A 79 -4.18 1.35 -0.17
C GLN A 79 -3.97 -0.10 0.25
N ASN A 80 -3.99 -1.00 -0.73
CA ASN A 80 -3.63 -2.39 -0.55
C ASN A 80 -2.31 -2.64 -1.26
N PHE A 81 -1.40 -3.27 -0.53
CA PHE A 81 -0.11 -3.71 -1.04
C PHE A 81 -0.04 -5.23 -0.91
N ALA A 82 0.59 -5.88 -1.89
CA ALA A 82 0.79 -7.32 -1.82
C ALA A 82 2.08 -7.76 -2.49
N GLN A 83 2.60 -8.89 -2.01
CA GLN A 83 3.62 -9.69 -2.64
C GLN A 83 2.97 -10.99 -3.13
N ASP A 84 3.10 -11.28 -4.41
CA ASP A 84 2.68 -12.55 -5.04
C ASP A 84 3.53 -13.73 -4.51
N VAL A 85 2.94 -14.92 -4.41
CA VAL A 85 3.64 -16.18 -4.05
C VAL A 85 4.80 -16.51 -4.98
N ASN A 86 4.74 -16.10 -6.24
CA ASN A 86 5.80 -16.28 -7.23
C ASN A 86 6.94 -15.24 -7.07
N GLY A 87 6.83 -14.36 -6.07
CA GLY A 87 7.77 -13.28 -5.82
C GLY A 87 7.62 -12.12 -6.80
N ARG A 88 8.72 -11.42 -7.06
CA ARG A 88 8.74 -10.30 -8.02
C ARG A 88 8.81 -10.86 -9.45
N PRO A 89 7.87 -10.49 -10.36
CA PRO A 89 7.98 -10.89 -11.75
C PRO A 89 9.30 -10.41 -12.36
N PRO A 90 9.95 -11.19 -13.25
CA PRO A 90 11.30 -10.88 -13.74
C PRO A 90 11.39 -9.52 -14.46
N ASN A 91 10.27 -8.99 -14.95
CA ASN A 91 10.20 -7.77 -15.76
C ASN A 91 9.67 -6.53 -15.02
N VAL A 92 9.36 -6.60 -13.73
CA VAL A 92 8.98 -5.40 -12.94
C VAL A 92 10.28 -4.70 -12.52
N PRO A 93 10.59 -3.43 -12.86
CA PRO A 93 11.81 -2.76 -12.41
C PRO A 93 12.03 -2.85 -10.89
N ARG A 94 13.27 -2.95 -10.42
CA ARG A 94 13.54 -2.82 -8.96
C ARG A 94 13.29 -1.35 -8.64
N CYS A 95 12.61 -1.05 -7.52
CA CYS A 95 12.77 0.26 -6.91
C CYS A 95 14.29 0.52 -6.81
N PRO A 96 14.78 1.70 -7.23
CA PRO A 96 16.17 2.05 -7.04
C PRO A 96 16.48 1.89 -5.55
N THR A 97 17.18 0.83 -5.18
CA THR A 97 17.83 0.78 -3.88
C THR A 97 18.84 1.90 -3.91
N GLU A 98 18.81 2.81 -2.95
CA GLU A 98 19.76 3.92 -2.89
C GLU A 98 21.16 3.38 -3.19
N THR A 99 21.64 3.69 -4.38
CA THR A 99 23.02 3.44 -4.74
C THR A 99 23.81 4.27 -3.77
N LYS A 100 24.56 3.63 -2.87
CA LYS A 100 25.59 4.28 -2.07
C LYS A 100 26.25 5.33 -2.96
N SER A 101 26.23 6.59 -2.52
CA SER A 101 27.01 7.66 -3.14
C SER A 101 28.38 7.10 -3.44
N LYS A 102 28.68 6.88 -4.71
CA LYS A 102 30.07 6.82 -5.13
C LYS A 102 30.48 8.29 -5.14
N ASP A 103 31.02 8.73 -4.02
CA ASP A 103 31.92 9.87 -3.99
C ASP A 103 33.10 9.48 -4.90
N GLY A 104 32.95 9.80 -6.18
CA GLY A 104 33.96 9.66 -7.19
C GLY A 104 34.99 10.74 -6.97
N ALA A 105 36.24 10.30 -6.85
CA ALA A 105 37.40 11.15 -6.96
C ALA A 105 37.44 11.91 -8.29
N GLY A 106 37.96 13.14 -8.25
CA GLY A 106 38.69 13.75 -9.37
C GLY A 106 38.14 15.08 -9.88
N GLU A 107 38.68 16.19 -9.35
CA GLU A 107 39.65 17.03 -10.07
C GLU A 107 40.67 17.61 -9.08
#